data_AF-A0A3B0V576-F1
#
_entry.id   AF-A0A3B0V576-F1
#
_cell.length_a   1.000
_cell.length_b   1.000
_cell.length_c   1.000
_cell.angle_alpha   90.00
_cell.angle_beta   90.00
_cell.angle_gamma   90.00
#
_symmetry.space_group_name_H-M   'P 1'
#
loop_
_entity.id
_entity.type
_entity.pdbx_description
1 polymer ?
#
loop_
_entity_poly.entity_id
_entity_poly.type
_entity_poly.pdbx_seq_one_letter_code
_entity_poly.pdbx_strand_id
1 'polypeptide(L)'
;MKDKTLTGGIVIMIVGAIFIGAIWFLFLRKAPLPTTPITAVPINISGDSNDFTIFELVPTESEVTFVLNETLRGLPTTVIGSSSQVAGQIAVDFTNPANSQIGSIRINARTLLTNNEFRDNAIQNFILDT
;
A
#
# COMPACT_ATOMS: atom_id res chain seq x y z
N MET A 1 -8.10 43.08 39.41
CA MET A 1 -6.90 42.70 38.61
C MET A 1 -7.27 41.39 37.94
N LYS A 2 -7.53 41.42 36.63
CA LYS A 2 -8.06 40.28 35.87
C LYS A 2 -6.97 39.21 35.74
N ASP A 3 -7.35 37.96 35.94
CA ASP A 3 -6.49 36.82 36.31
C ASP A 3 -5.56 36.39 35.16
N LYS A 4 -4.51 37.18 34.88
CA LYS A 4 -3.57 36.92 33.77
C LYS A 4 -2.89 35.54 33.86
N THR A 5 -2.80 34.97 35.07
CA THR A 5 -2.27 33.62 35.32
C THR A 5 -3.26 32.52 34.91
N LEU A 6 -4.56 32.72 35.10
CA LEU A 6 -5.60 31.80 34.65
C LEU A 6 -5.71 31.80 33.11
N THR A 7 -5.65 32.97 32.49
CA THR A 7 -5.65 33.09 31.02
C THR A 7 -4.41 32.46 30.41
N GLY A 8 -3.23 32.62 31.01
CA GLY A 8 -1.99 31.98 30.57
C GLY A 8 -2.02 30.45 30.66
N GLY A 9 -2.58 29.90 31.74
CA GLY A 9 -2.74 28.45 31.90
C GLY A 9 -3.70 27.82 30.87
N ILE A 10 -4.80 28.50 30.55
CA ILE A 10 -5.76 28.05 29.53
C ILE A 10 -5.11 28.02 28.15
N VAL A 11 -4.32 29.03 27.78
CA VAL A 11 -3.65 29.08 26.47
C VAL A 11 -2.64 27.93 26.33
N ILE A 12 -1.85 27.63 27.38
CA ILE A 12 -0.91 26.51 27.36
C ILE A 12 -1.63 25.16 27.21
N MET A 13 -2.75 24.97 27.91
CA MET A 13 -3.58 23.76 27.78
C MET A 13 -4.14 23.61 26.36
N ILE A 14 -4.62 24.69 25.75
CA ILE A 14 -5.15 24.66 24.38
C ILE A 14 -4.03 24.31 23.38
N VAL A 15 -2.87 24.96 23.50
CA VAL A 15 -1.71 24.67 22.63
C VAL A 15 -1.26 23.23 22.82
N GLY A 16 -1.20 22.74 24.05
CA GLY A 16 -0.88 21.34 24.36
C GLY A 16 -1.88 20.37 23.74
N ALA A 17 -3.18 20.62 23.86
CA ALA A 17 -4.23 19.79 23.27
C ALA A 17 -4.17 19.78 21.72
N ILE A 18 -3.88 20.93 21.10
CA ILE A 18 -3.67 21.01 19.64
C ILE A 18 -2.43 20.21 19.23
N PHE A 19 -1.34 20.32 19.98
CA PHE A 19 -0.10 19.60 19.68
C PHE A 19 -0.28 18.08 19.81
N ILE A 20 -0.97 17.63 20.86
CA ILE A 20 -1.35 16.22 21.06
C ILE A 20 -2.29 15.77 19.94
N GLY A 21 -3.28 16.58 19.58
CA GLY A 21 -4.20 16.30 18.48
C GLY A 21 -3.50 16.20 17.13
N ALA A 22 -2.51 17.05 16.87
CA ALA A 22 -1.68 17.03 15.66
C ALA A 22 -0.79 15.78 15.62
N ILE A 23 -0.16 15.40 16.74
CA ILE A 23 0.61 14.16 16.83
C ILE A 23 -0.31 12.95 16.60
N TRP A 24 -1.49 12.93 17.21
CA TRP A 24 -2.44 11.85 17.00
C TRP A 24 -2.91 11.77 15.55
N PHE A 25 -3.24 12.92 14.95
CA PHE A 25 -3.65 13.02 13.55
C PHE A 25 -2.56 12.53 12.59
N LEU A 26 -1.33 12.99 12.78
CA LEU A 26 -0.22 12.74 11.86
C LEU A 26 0.46 11.39 12.09
N PHE A 27 0.40 10.79 13.28
CA PHE A 27 1.19 9.58 13.56
C PHE A 27 0.37 8.38 14.04
N LEU A 28 -0.83 8.57 14.60
CA LEU A 28 -1.61 7.49 15.21
C LEU A 28 -2.88 7.13 14.42
N ARG A 29 -3.22 7.86 13.36
CA ARG A 29 -4.37 7.53 12.52
C ARG A 29 -4.06 6.34 11.62
N LYS A 30 -4.73 5.20 11.85
CA LYS A 30 -4.70 4.07 10.91
C LYS A 30 -5.23 4.53 9.55
N ALA A 31 -4.56 4.14 8.47
CA ALA A 31 -5.05 4.42 7.13
C ALA A 31 -6.41 3.72 6.94
N PRO A 32 -7.34 4.32 6.18
CA PRO A 32 -8.62 3.69 5.90
C PRO A 32 -8.39 2.37 5.16
N LEU A 33 -9.22 1.36 5.47
CA LEU A 33 -9.18 0.10 4.75
C LEU A 33 -9.52 0.33 3.27
N PRO A 34 -8.95 -0.46 2.36
CA PRO A 34 -9.28 -0.38 0.95
C PRO A 34 -10.72 -0.85 0.74
N THR A 35 -11.55 -0.02 0.10
CA THR A 35 -12.99 -0.28 -0.06
C THR A 35 -13.39 -0.69 -1.47
N THR A 36 -12.48 -0.62 -2.44
CA THR A 36 -12.74 -0.97 -3.84
C THR A 36 -11.98 -2.24 -4.23
N PRO A 37 -12.66 -3.26 -4.76
CA PRO A 37 -11.97 -4.40 -5.34
C PRO A 37 -11.11 -3.93 -6.51
N ILE A 38 -9.95 -4.57 -6.67
CA ILE A 38 -9.06 -4.32 -7.79
C ILE A 38 -9.51 -5.14 -9.00
N THR A 39 -9.58 -4.51 -10.17
CA THR A 39 -9.96 -5.16 -11.43
C THR A 39 -8.80 -5.13 -12.41
N ALA A 40 -8.63 -6.23 -13.14
CA ALA A 40 -7.64 -6.35 -14.19
C ALA A 40 -7.94 -5.37 -15.34
N VAL A 41 -6.88 -4.88 -15.99
CA VAL A 41 -7.01 -4.19 -17.28
C VAL A 41 -6.96 -5.26 -18.36
N PRO A 42 -7.91 -5.29 -19.30
CA PRO A 42 -7.88 -6.23 -20.41
C PRO A 42 -6.56 -6.16 -21.19
N ILE A 43 -5.98 -7.32 -21.49
CA ILE A 43 -4.75 -7.38 -22.28
C ILE A 43 -5.02 -7.11 -23.77
N ASN A 44 -4.22 -6.24 -24.37
CA ASN A 44 -4.22 -6.01 -25.82
C ASN A 44 -3.20 -6.93 -26.47
N ILE A 45 -3.66 -7.95 -27.19
CA ILE A 45 -2.79 -8.95 -27.82
C ILE A 45 -2.33 -8.44 -29.17
N SER A 46 -1.01 -8.40 -29.37
CA SER A 46 -0.40 -8.11 -30.68
C SER A 46 -0.30 -9.40 -31.51
N GLY A 47 -1.40 -9.90 -32.06
CA GLY A 47 -1.45 -11.16 -32.81
C GLY A 47 -2.88 -11.66 -33.06
N ASP A 48 -3.03 -12.82 -33.70
CA ASP A 48 -4.34 -13.49 -33.80
C ASP A 48 -4.74 -14.00 -32.41
N SER A 49 -5.86 -13.52 -31.88
CA SER A 49 -6.30 -13.83 -30.51
C SER A 49 -6.62 -15.31 -30.29
N ASN A 50 -6.80 -16.09 -31.38
CA ASN A 50 -7.09 -17.52 -31.30
C ASN A 50 -5.90 -18.37 -30.84
N ASP A 51 -4.67 -17.86 -30.96
CA ASP A 51 -3.46 -18.58 -30.57
C ASP A 51 -3.13 -18.42 -29.08
N PHE A 52 -3.85 -17.54 -28.38
CA PHE A 52 -3.59 -17.18 -26.99
C PHE A 52 -4.69 -17.68 -26.05
N THR A 53 -4.27 -18.27 -24.94
CA THR A 53 -5.14 -18.51 -23.78
C THR A 53 -4.92 -17.40 -22.76
N ILE A 54 -5.99 -16.68 -22.40
CA ILE A 54 -5.93 -15.60 -21.41
C ILE A 54 -6.21 -16.18 -20.03
N PHE A 55 -5.28 -15.95 -19.12
CA PHE A 55 -5.40 -16.21 -17.68
C PHE A 55 -5.58 -14.90 -16.94
N GLU A 56 -6.40 -14.91 -15.90
CA GLU A 56 -6.59 -13.78 -14.99
C GLU A 56 -6.08 -14.15 -13.60
N LEU A 57 -5.38 -13.21 -12.96
CA LEU A 57 -4.89 -13.40 -11.60
C LEU A 57 -6.08 -13.45 -10.63
N VAL A 58 -6.17 -14.55 -9.89
CA VAL A 58 -7.16 -14.71 -8.82
C VAL A 58 -6.57 -14.13 -7.53
N PRO A 59 -7.14 -13.05 -6.95
CA PRO A 59 -6.56 -12.38 -5.79
C PRO A 59 -6.36 -13.29 -4.57
N THR A 60 -7.24 -14.27 -4.36
CA THR A 60 -7.13 -15.22 -3.24
C THR A 60 -6.04 -16.26 -3.41
N GLU A 61 -5.50 -16.41 -4.62
CA GLU A 61 -4.45 -17.39 -4.97
C GLU A 61 -3.17 -16.70 -5.45
N SER A 62 -3.12 -15.36 -5.36
CA SER A 62 -2.01 -14.54 -5.82
C SER A 62 -1.49 -13.69 -4.69
N GLU A 63 -0.17 -13.53 -4.63
CA GLU A 63 0.50 -12.67 -3.66
C GLU A 63 1.59 -11.87 -4.39
N VAL A 64 1.67 -10.57 -4.06
CA VAL A 64 2.81 -9.75 -4.43
C VAL A 64 3.59 -9.41 -3.17
N THR A 65 4.91 -9.50 -3.28
CA THR A 65 5.83 -9.28 -2.18
C THR A 65 6.94 -8.32 -2.59
N PHE A 66 7.33 -7.43 -1.69
CA PHE A 66 8.58 -6.69 -1.78
C PHE A 66 9.50 -7.05 -0.62
N VAL A 67 10.80 -7.00 -0.87
CA VAL A 67 11.83 -7.25 0.13
C VAL A 67 12.78 -6.07 0.17
N LEU A 68 13.05 -5.58 1.38
CA LEU A 68 13.98 -4.49 1.64
C LEU A 68 14.94 -4.93 2.74
N ASN A 69 16.24 -4.72 2.52
CA ASN A 69 17.24 -4.93 3.57
C ASN A 69 17.63 -3.57 4.15
N GLU A 70 17.58 -3.45 5.47
CA GLU A 70 17.89 -2.21 6.19
C GLU A 70 18.72 -2.48 7.45
N THR A 71 19.29 -1.41 8.01
CA THR A 71 19.91 -1.45 9.34
C THR A 71 19.07 -0.60 10.28
N LEU A 72 18.20 -1.25 11.05
CA LEU A 72 17.28 -0.59 11.96
C LEU A 72 17.94 -0.47 13.34
N ARG A 73 18.28 0.75 13.77
CA ARG A 73 18.94 1.03 15.07
C ARG A 73 20.23 0.22 15.29
N GLY A 74 21.01 0.04 14.22
CA GLY A 74 22.27 -0.71 14.26
C GLY A 74 22.12 -2.22 14.07
N LEU A 75 20.88 -2.73 13.95
CA LEU A 75 20.60 -4.14 13.71
C LEU A 75 20.20 -4.39 12.25
N PRO A 76 20.87 -5.29 11.53
CA PRO A 76 20.42 -5.73 10.21
C PRO A 76 19.01 -6.32 10.30
N THR A 77 18.12 -5.83 9.45
CA THR A 77 16.71 -6.20 9.42
C THR A 77 16.29 -6.43 7.97
N THR A 78 15.62 -7.56 7.72
CA THR A 78 14.96 -7.82 6.43
C THR A 78 13.49 -7.55 6.59
N VAL A 79 13.03 -6.57 5.82
CA VAL A 79 11.65 -6.17 5.69
C VAL A 79 11.03 -6.96 4.54
N ILE A 80 9.91 -7.61 4.82
CA ILE A 80 9.07 -8.26 3.82
C ILE A 80 7.70 -7.59 3.89
N GLY A 81 7.21 -7.08 2.77
CA GLY A 81 5.84 -6.58 2.66
C GLY A 81 5.07 -7.36 1.63
N SER A 82 3.83 -7.73 1.93
CA SER A 82 3.00 -8.49 1.00
C SER A 82 1.55 -8.02 0.91
N SER A 83 0.90 -8.44 -0.17
CA SER A 83 -0.49 -8.12 -0.48
C SER A 83 -1.08 -9.17 -1.42
N SER A 84 -2.34 -9.56 -1.16
CA SER A 84 -3.15 -10.38 -2.07
C SER A 84 -4.02 -9.56 -3.02
N GLN A 85 -4.05 -8.23 -2.87
CA GLN A 85 -4.86 -7.35 -3.72
C GLN A 85 -4.10 -6.99 -5.00
N VAL A 86 -4.06 -7.99 -5.88
CA VAL A 86 -3.44 -7.93 -7.21
C VAL A 86 -4.46 -8.35 -8.26
N ALA A 87 -4.45 -7.67 -9.41
CA ALA A 87 -5.22 -8.07 -10.58
C ALA A 87 -4.41 -7.86 -11.85
N GLY A 88 -4.62 -8.72 -12.83
CA GLY A 88 -3.92 -8.65 -14.11
C GLY A 88 -4.28 -9.83 -14.98
N GLN A 89 -3.91 -9.74 -16.25
CA GLN A 89 -4.11 -10.79 -17.23
C GLN A 89 -2.80 -11.20 -17.88
N ILE A 90 -2.68 -12.47 -18.22
CA ILE A 90 -1.53 -13.06 -18.91
C ILE A 90 -2.08 -13.80 -20.12
N ALA A 91 -1.61 -13.47 -21.32
CA ALA A 91 -1.92 -14.22 -22.53
C ALA A 91 -0.78 -15.20 -22.80
N VAL A 92 -1.09 -16.50 -22.82
CA VAL A 92 -0.11 -17.57 -23.05
C VAL A 92 -0.32 -18.16 -24.43
N ASP A 93 0.74 -18.17 -25.24
CA ASP A 93 0.82 -18.92 -26.49
C ASP A 93 1.44 -20.29 -26.19
N PHE A 94 0.64 -21.34 -26.18
CA PHE A 94 1.12 -22.69 -25.90
C PHE A 94 1.87 -23.32 -27.08
N THR A 95 1.71 -22.76 -28.29
CA THR A 95 2.40 -23.25 -29.50
C THR A 95 3.80 -22.66 -29.61
N ASN A 96 3.96 -21.40 -29.22
CA ASN A 96 5.23 -20.70 -29.12
C ASN A 96 5.28 -19.83 -27.85
N PRO A 97 5.75 -20.40 -26.71
CA PRO A 97 5.76 -19.70 -25.42
C PRO A 97 6.48 -18.34 -25.42
N ALA A 98 7.44 -18.14 -26.33
CA ALA A 98 8.17 -16.88 -26.47
C ALA A 98 7.29 -15.71 -26.94
N ASN A 99 6.12 -15.98 -27.54
CA ASN A 99 5.14 -14.97 -27.95
C ASN A 99 4.20 -14.54 -26.81
N SER A 100 4.23 -15.23 -25.66
CA SER A 100 3.32 -14.94 -24.53
C SER A 100 3.49 -13.51 -24.02
N GLN A 101 2.37 -12.90 -23.59
CA GLN A 101 2.31 -11.49 -23.21
C GLN A 101 1.76 -11.35 -21.80
N ILE A 102 2.37 -10.45 -21.02
CA ILE A 102 1.90 -10.09 -19.69
C ILE A 102 1.21 -8.73 -19.81
N GLY A 103 -0.06 -8.67 -19.42
CA GLY A 103 -0.82 -7.43 -19.34
C GLY A 103 -0.42 -6.57 -18.15
N SER A 104 -1.05 -5.41 -17.99
CA SER A 104 -0.79 -4.56 -16.84
C SER A 104 -1.20 -5.26 -15.55
N ILE A 105 -0.24 -5.44 -14.64
CA ILE A 105 -0.49 -5.93 -13.29
C ILE A 105 -0.77 -4.71 -12.40
N ARG A 106 -1.96 -4.67 -11.84
CA ARG A 106 -2.38 -3.66 -10.87
C ARG A 106 -2.29 -4.25 -9.47
N ILE A 107 -1.74 -3.46 -8.56
CA ILE A 107 -1.60 -3.82 -7.15
C ILE A 107 -2.24 -2.70 -6.35
N ASN A 108 -3.05 -3.05 -5.36
CA ASN A 108 -3.53 -2.07 -4.40
C ASN A 108 -2.40 -1.79 -3.40
N ALA A 109 -1.69 -0.68 -3.57
CA ALA A 109 -0.58 -0.32 -2.68
C ALA A 109 -1.02 -0.07 -1.23
N ARG A 110 -2.30 0.28 -0.99
CA ARG A 110 -2.85 0.52 0.35
C ARG A 110 -2.93 -0.75 1.19
N THR A 111 -2.86 -1.93 0.58
CA THR A 111 -3.01 -3.24 1.26
C THR A 111 -1.66 -3.89 1.56
N LEU A 112 -0.55 -3.23 1.25
CA LEU A 112 0.79 -3.74 1.54
C LEU A 112 1.03 -3.70 3.06
N LEU A 113 1.31 -4.86 3.64
CA LEU A 113 1.55 -5.03 5.07
C LEU A 113 2.86 -5.75 5.30
N THR A 114 3.54 -5.39 6.38
CA THR A 114 4.94 -5.73 6.59
C THR A 114 5.26 -6.23 8.00
N ASN A 115 4.22 -6.60 8.75
CA ASN A 115 4.24 -7.01 10.15
C ASN A 115 4.72 -5.93 11.14
N ASN A 116 4.76 -4.67 10.72
CA ASN A 116 5.08 -3.54 11.59
C ASN A 116 4.05 -2.43 11.34
N GLU A 117 3.13 -2.23 12.28
CA GLU A 117 2.02 -1.28 12.12
C GLU A 117 2.50 0.16 11.87
N PHE A 118 3.62 0.60 12.46
CA PHE A 118 4.16 1.94 12.22
C PHE A 118 4.65 2.09 10.78
N ARG A 119 5.28 1.05 10.26
CA ARG A 119 5.77 1.03 8.88
C ARG A 119 4.63 0.89 7.88
N ASP A 120 3.65 0.06 8.18
CA ASP A 120 2.43 -0.08 7.37
C ASP A 120 1.70 1.27 7.28
N ASN A 121 1.56 1.95 8.41
CA ASN A 121 0.98 3.29 8.46
C ASN A 121 1.80 4.30 7.64
N ALA A 122 3.13 4.29 7.80
CA ALA A 122 4.00 5.20 7.06
C ALA A 122 3.92 4.97 5.55
N ILE A 123 3.92 3.70 5.13
CA ILE A 123 3.76 3.31 3.73
C ILE A 123 2.44 3.85 3.16
N GLN A 124 1.33 3.66 3.88
CA GLN A 124 -0.01 4.00 3.43
C GLN A 124 -0.34 5.51 3.45
N ASN A 125 0.31 6.29 4.32
CA ASN A 125 -0.03 7.69 4.56
C ASN A 125 1.03 8.69 4.08
N PHE A 126 2.30 8.28 3.96
CA PHE A 126 3.41 9.21 3.74
C PHE A 126 4.36 8.84 2.59
N ILE A 127 4.39 7.57 2.17
CA ILE A 127 5.37 7.09 1.18
C ILE A 127 4.70 6.80 -0.15
N LEU A 128 3.63 6.01 -0.14
CA LEU A 128 2.90 5.66 -1.35
C LEU A 128 1.71 6.62 -1.46
N ASP A 129 1.79 7.54 -2.42
CA ASP A 129 0.70 8.44 -2.79
C ASP A 129 -0.44 7.62 -3.42
N THR A 130 -1.35 7.12 -2.58
CA THR A 130 -2.37 6.09 -2.91
C THR A 130 -3.80 6.58 -2.83
#